data_AF-A0A9P8DS28-F1
#
_entry.id   AF-A0A9P8DS28-F1
#
_cell.length_a   1.000
_cell.length_b   1.000
_cell.length_c   1.000
_cell.angle_alpha   90.00
_cell.angle_beta   90.00
_cell.angle_gamma   90.00
#
_symmetry.space_group_name_H-M   'P 1'
#
loop_
_entity.id
_entity.type
_entity.pdbx_description
1 polymer ?
#
loop_
_entity_poly.entity_id
_entity_poly.type
_entity_poly.pdbx_seq_one_letter_code
_entity_poly.pdbx_strand_id
1 'polypeptide(L)'
;MSHPRTGSHQITLKREYSLSRRRKTVSRTTIRTQLDQLRSTGRYDCARLNWRPIYDDKSTWPVPYHLFWDSYVAKWIEGACYFLADPDEYDEDIDQSVRELVDMISSAQQRDGYLNVHYTVVEQGKRWTNIRDMHELKLTWWRRYNAGHLIEAAIAHKEYYRNNILLEPIEKYVSPITEHFDPGEDQSRGYSGHSEIELSLFRLYAAAGNTGVRLGTVFSDGTREY
;
A
#
# COMPACT_ATOMS: atom_id res chain seq x y z
N MET A 1 -12.59 19.07 20.81
CA MET A 1 -11.84 20.08 20.01
C MET A 1 -10.79 19.32 19.22
N SER A 2 -11.01 19.12 17.93
CA SER A 2 -10.02 18.51 17.02
C SER A 2 -8.98 19.57 16.69
N HIS A 3 -7.75 19.41 17.18
CA HIS A 3 -6.64 20.20 16.66
C HIS A 3 -6.44 19.83 15.19
N PRO A 4 -6.55 20.78 14.23
CA PRO A 4 -6.25 20.48 12.84
C PRO A 4 -4.79 20.02 12.76
N ARG A 5 -4.55 18.81 12.26
CA ARG A 5 -3.19 18.32 12.02
C ARG A 5 -2.59 19.19 10.93
N THR A 6 -1.51 19.89 11.25
CA THR A 6 -0.70 20.62 10.27
C THR A 6 0.03 19.60 9.41
N GLY A 7 -0.08 19.73 8.08
CA GLY A 7 0.58 18.80 7.16
C GLY A 7 2.11 18.90 7.27
N SER A 8 2.82 17.81 6.98
CA SER A 8 4.29 17.76 7.07
C SER A 8 4.96 18.85 6.20
N HIS A 9 4.35 19.20 5.07
CA HIS A 9 4.82 20.27 4.17
C HIS A 9 4.71 21.69 4.75
N GLN A 10 3.94 21.88 5.82
CA GLN A 10 3.78 23.16 6.53
C GLN A 10 4.71 23.27 7.74
N ILE A 11 5.51 22.24 8.03
CA ILE A 11 6.41 22.18 9.18
C ILE A 11 7.85 22.23 8.69
N THR A 12 8.54 23.34 8.96
CA THR A 12 9.98 23.46 8.69
C THR A 12 10.77 23.06 9.93
N LEU A 13 11.57 21.99 9.82
CA LEU A 13 12.49 21.61 10.88
C LEU A 13 13.77 22.47 10.81
N LYS A 14 14.11 23.18 11.89
CA LYS A 14 15.36 23.96 11.93
C LYS A 14 16.58 23.04 11.83
N ARG A 15 17.63 23.47 11.12
CA ARG A 15 18.84 22.66 10.81
C ARG A 15 19.60 22.18 12.04
N GLU A 16 19.38 22.83 13.17
CA GLU A 16 20.01 22.61 14.48
C GLU A 16 19.54 21.31 15.14
N TYR A 17 18.37 20.80 14.75
CA TYR A 17 17.77 19.62 15.35
C TYR A 17 18.30 18.30 14.74
N SER A 18 18.45 17.29 15.59
CA SER A 18 18.88 15.94 15.20
C SER A 18 17.91 15.28 14.19
N LEU A 19 16.62 15.61 14.26
CA LEU A 19 15.61 15.15 13.31
C LEU A 19 15.85 15.67 11.89
N SER A 20 16.28 16.93 11.74
CA SER A 20 16.61 17.54 10.45
C SER A 20 17.81 16.83 9.81
N ARG A 21 18.83 16.49 10.62
CA ARG A 21 19.98 15.70 10.16
C ARG A 21 19.56 14.29 9.71
N ARG A 22 18.67 13.63 10.47
CA ARG A 22 18.15 12.30 10.10
C ARG A 22 17.33 12.35 8.81
N ARG A 23 16.41 13.30 8.67
CA ARG A 23 15.60 13.50 7.45
C ARG A 23 16.49 13.64 6.23
N LYS A 24 17.56 14.44 6.34
CA LYS A 24 18.55 14.68 5.28
C LYS A 24 19.40 13.45 4.94
N THR A 25 19.76 12.63 5.92
CA THR A 25 20.44 11.34 5.65
C THR A 25 19.49 10.38 4.95
N VAL A 26 18.22 10.34 5.36
CA VAL A 26 17.24 9.43 4.76
C VAL A 26 16.94 9.82 3.30
N SER A 27 16.73 11.11 3.00
CA SER A 27 16.51 11.57 1.62
C SER A 27 17.69 11.24 0.72
N ARG A 28 18.93 11.54 1.16
CA ARG A 28 20.13 11.45 0.32
C ARG A 28 20.70 10.06 0.17
N THR A 29 20.45 9.18 1.14
CA THR A 29 21.09 7.87 1.19
C THR A 29 20.06 6.77 1.23
N THR A 30 19.18 6.77 2.24
CA THR A 30 18.27 5.64 2.48
C THR A 30 17.31 5.42 1.32
N ILE A 31 16.68 6.47 0.78
CA ILE A 31 15.71 6.34 -0.31
C ILE A 31 16.36 5.78 -1.58
N ARG A 32 17.56 6.25 -1.93
CA ARG A 32 18.34 5.74 -3.06
C ARG A 32 18.78 4.29 -2.86
N THR A 33 19.33 3.97 -1.69
CA THR A 33 19.73 2.59 -1.37
C THR A 33 18.53 1.64 -1.37
N GLN A 34 17.36 2.09 -0.91
CA GLN A 34 16.13 1.30 -0.99
C GLN A 34 15.70 1.09 -2.44
N LEU A 35 15.80 2.12 -3.31
CA LEU A 35 15.53 1.99 -4.73
C LEU A 35 16.47 0.97 -5.40
N ASP A 36 17.77 1.03 -5.09
CA ASP A 36 18.76 0.07 -5.60
C ASP A 36 18.47 -1.36 -5.12
N GLN A 37 18.00 -1.51 -3.88
CA GLN A 37 17.55 -2.80 -3.36
C GLN A 37 16.29 -3.29 -4.09
N LEU A 38 15.32 -2.41 -4.36
CA LEU A 38 14.13 -2.78 -5.13
C LEU A 38 14.52 -3.26 -6.54
N ARG A 39 15.43 -2.55 -7.21
CA ARG A 39 15.94 -2.90 -8.55
C ARG A 39 16.70 -4.23 -8.53
N SER A 40 17.70 -4.39 -7.65
CA SER A 40 18.55 -5.59 -7.59
C SER A 40 17.80 -6.86 -7.18
N THR A 41 16.75 -6.74 -6.39
CA THR A 41 15.96 -7.89 -5.92
C THR A 41 14.79 -8.24 -6.84
N GLY A 42 14.60 -7.48 -7.93
CA GLY A 42 13.50 -7.67 -8.88
C GLY A 42 12.13 -7.20 -8.38
N ARG A 43 12.07 -6.58 -7.20
CA ARG A 43 10.84 -6.00 -6.63
C ARG A 43 10.35 -4.79 -7.41
N TYR A 44 11.28 -4.00 -7.96
CA TYR A 44 10.95 -2.80 -8.75
C TYR A 44 10.03 -3.11 -9.94
N ASP A 45 10.27 -4.25 -10.58
CA ASP A 45 9.54 -4.68 -11.76
C ASP A 45 8.40 -5.67 -11.44
N CYS A 46 8.03 -5.85 -10.17
CA CYS A 46 7.08 -6.90 -9.79
C CYS A 46 5.70 -6.68 -10.45
N ALA A 47 5.31 -5.42 -10.64
CA ALA A 47 4.08 -5.03 -11.28
C ALA A 47 4.07 -5.27 -12.81
N ARG A 48 5.19 -5.67 -13.44
CA ARG A 48 5.19 -6.12 -14.84
C ARG A 48 4.57 -7.52 -15.06
N LEU A 49 4.19 -8.20 -13.98
CA LEU A 49 3.50 -9.49 -14.00
C LEU A 49 4.24 -10.64 -14.73
N ASN A 50 5.56 -10.53 -14.87
CA ASN A 50 6.39 -11.60 -15.44
C ASN A 50 6.80 -12.60 -14.37
N TRP A 51 6.89 -13.88 -14.72
CA TRP A 51 7.47 -14.90 -13.84
C TRP A 51 8.91 -14.58 -13.50
N ARG A 52 9.31 -14.79 -12.24
CA ARG A 52 10.69 -14.62 -11.76
C ARG A 52 11.13 -15.87 -11.01
N PRO A 53 12.40 -16.32 -11.15
CA PRO A 53 12.89 -17.54 -10.49
C PRO A 53 12.75 -17.53 -8.96
N ILE A 54 12.73 -16.34 -8.35
CA ILE A 54 12.51 -16.16 -6.91
C ILE A 54 11.10 -16.56 -6.45
N TYR A 55 10.14 -16.73 -7.37
CA TYR A 55 8.82 -17.26 -7.05
C TYR A 55 8.84 -18.78 -6.82
N ASP A 56 9.86 -19.48 -7.33
CA ASP A 56 10.08 -20.90 -7.07
C ASP A 56 10.76 -21.15 -5.71
N ASP A 57 11.31 -20.10 -5.08
CA ASP A 57 11.96 -20.19 -3.78
C ASP A 57 10.94 -20.33 -2.65
N LYS A 58 10.88 -21.54 -2.08
CA LYS A 58 10.02 -21.90 -0.94
C LYS A 58 10.80 -22.00 0.38
N SER A 59 12.04 -21.50 0.43
CA SER A 59 12.90 -21.61 1.61
C SER A 59 12.30 -21.01 2.89
N THR A 60 11.44 -19.99 2.77
CA THR A 60 10.77 -19.33 3.91
C THR A 60 9.32 -19.75 4.13
N TRP A 61 8.97 -20.99 3.80
CA TRP A 61 7.62 -21.52 4.06
C TRP A 61 7.21 -21.35 5.54
N PRO A 62 5.99 -20.89 5.86
CA PRO A 62 4.82 -20.69 4.98
C PRO A 62 4.67 -19.28 4.40
N VAL A 63 5.68 -18.40 4.51
CA VAL A 63 5.59 -17.01 4.04
C VAL A 63 6.72 -16.71 3.05
N PRO A 64 6.47 -16.91 1.74
CA PRO A 64 7.45 -16.59 0.71
C PRO A 64 7.79 -15.10 0.69
N TYR A 65 9.04 -14.75 0.40
CA TYR A 65 9.49 -13.35 0.37
C TYR A 65 8.72 -12.44 -0.59
N HIS A 66 8.18 -13.01 -1.68
CA HIS A 66 7.46 -12.28 -2.72
C HIS A 66 6.05 -11.85 -2.34
N LEU A 67 5.55 -12.33 -1.20
CA LEU A 67 4.18 -12.07 -0.77
C LEU A 67 3.91 -10.61 -0.39
N PHE A 68 4.95 -9.88 0.05
CA PHE A 68 4.86 -8.49 0.51
C PHE A 68 5.41 -7.46 -0.48
N TRP A 69 5.78 -7.88 -1.68
CA TRP A 69 6.46 -7.01 -2.64
C TRP A 69 5.65 -5.76 -2.98
N ASP A 70 4.33 -5.87 -3.09
CA ASP A 70 3.43 -4.74 -3.28
C ASP A 70 3.61 -3.68 -2.17
N SER A 71 3.63 -4.11 -0.89
CA SER A 71 3.81 -3.20 0.24
C SER A 71 5.19 -2.56 0.32
N TYR A 72 6.24 -3.26 -0.12
CA TYR A 72 7.59 -2.68 -0.15
C TYR A 72 7.68 -1.54 -1.17
N VAL A 73 7.10 -1.74 -2.36
CA VAL A 73 7.01 -0.71 -3.39
C VAL A 73 6.13 0.44 -2.92
N ALA A 74 4.96 0.14 -2.34
CA ALA A 74 4.03 1.16 -1.87
C ALA A 74 4.64 2.07 -0.79
N LYS A 75 5.28 1.50 0.23
CA LYS A 75 5.98 2.29 1.27
C LYS A 75 7.10 3.16 0.72
N TRP A 76 7.82 2.64 -0.27
CA TRP A 76 8.88 3.40 -0.91
C TRP A 76 8.30 4.59 -1.70
N ILE A 77 7.20 4.39 -2.45
CA ILE A 77 6.48 5.48 -3.14
C ILE A 77 5.99 6.52 -2.14
N GLU A 78 5.38 6.09 -1.03
CA GLU A 78 4.89 7.01 0.02
C GLU A 78 6.03 7.87 0.57
N GLY A 79 7.13 7.23 0.97
CA GLY A 79 8.33 7.91 1.47
C GLY A 79 8.93 8.87 0.44
N ALA A 80 9.08 8.41 -0.80
CA ALA A 80 9.60 9.21 -1.91
C ALA A 80 8.76 10.47 -2.13
N CYS A 81 7.43 10.37 -2.15
CA CYS A 81 6.55 11.53 -2.31
C CYS A 81 6.75 12.57 -1.20
N TYR A 82 6.93 12.16 0.07
CA TYR A 82 7.19 13.10 1.16
C TYR A 82 8.55 13.79 1.06
N PHE A 83 9.57 13.13 0.50
CA PHE A 83 10.89 13.73 0.30
C PHE A 83 10.94 14.63 -0.93
N LEU A 84 10.30 14.22 -2.03
CA LEU A 84 10.20 15.02 -3.26
C LEU A 84 9.43 16.34 -3.06
N ALA A 85 8.55 16.38 -2.07
CA ALA A 85 7.84 17.60 -1.68
C ALA A 85 8.71 18.66 -0.99
N ASP A 86 9.95 18.31 -0.61
CA ASP A 86 10.94 19.22 -0.05
C ASP A 86 11.88 19.69 -1.17
N PRO A 87 11.83 20.98 -1.59
CA PRO A 87 12.63 21.46 -2.71
C PRO A 87 14.15 21.29 -2.52
N ASP A 88 14.63 21.31 -1.26
CA ASP A 88 16.05 21.13 -0.93
C ASP A 88 16.54 19.67 -1.12
N GLU A 89 15.60 18.73 -1.22
CA GLU A 89 15.86 17.28 -1.30
C GLU A 89 15.24 16.64 -2.56
N TYR A 90 14.82 17.46 -3.53
CA TYR A 90 14.32 16.99 -4.82
C TYR A 90 15.39 16.17 -5.56
N ASP A 91 14.96 15.07 -6.16
CA ASP A 91 15.81 14.14 -6.89
C ASP A 91 15.07 13.61 -8.13
N GLU A 92 15.61 13.92 -9.31
CA GLU A 92 14.98 13.59 -10.60
C GLU A 92 14.88 12.08 -10.84
N ASP A 93 15.87 11.28 -10.46
CA ASP A 93 15.82 9.81 -10.62
C ASP A 93 14.73 9.21 -9.72
N ILE A 94 14.52 9.79 -8.54
CA ILE A 94 13.45 9.37 -7.62
C ILE A 94 12.08 9.75 -8.16
N ASP A 95 11.89 10.98 -8.65
CA ASP A 95 10.64 11.43 -9.26
C ASP A 95 10.25 10.54 -10.46
N GLN A 96 11.21 10.31 -11.36
CA GLN A 96 11.01 9.44 -12.52
C GLN A 96 10.69 8.00 -12.10
N SER A 97 11.42 7.47 -11.12
CA SER A 97 11.18 6.12 -10.60
C SER A 97 9.80 5.96 -9.97
N VAL A 98 9.29 6.99 -9.27
CA VAL A 98 7.91 6.98 -8.73
C VAL A 98 6.90 6.94 -9.87
N ARG A 99 7.05 7.77 -10.90
CA ARG A 99 6.15 7.79 -12.06
C ARG A 99 6.11 6.44 -12.77
N GLU A 100 7.28 5.83 -12.98
CA GLU A 100 7.40 4.50 -13.61
C GLU A 100 6.74 3.42 -12.76
N LEU A 101 6.97 3.41 -11.44
CA LEU A 101 6.33 2.43 -10.55
C LEU A 101 4.81 2.59 -10.52
N VAL A 102 4.31 3.83 -10.50
CA VAL A 102 2.87 4.12 -10.55
C VAL A 102 2.26 3.64 -11.86
N ASP A 103 2.89 3.93 -12.99
CA ASP A 103 2.42 3.47 -14.30
C ASP A 103 2.40 1.93 -14.41
N MET A 104 3.44 1.29 -13.89
CA MET A 104 3.50 -0.18 -13.82
C MET A 104 2.40 -0.75 -12.93
N ILE A 105 2.15 -0.17 -11.74
CA ILE A 105 1.07 -0.61 -10.84
C ILE A 105 -0.30 -0.45 -11.51
N SER A 106 -0.56 0.71 -12.12
CA SER A 106 -1.81 0.97 -12.84
C SER A 106 -2.02 0.00 -13.99
N SER A 107 -0.96 -0.32 -14.73
CA SER A 107 -1.00 -1.29 -15.83
C SER A 107 -1.16 -2.74 -15.37
N ALA A 108 -0.78 -3.05 -14.12
CA ALA A 108 -0.91 -4.39 -13.53
C ALA A 108 -2.35 -4.71 -13.09
N GLN A 109 -3.20 -3.69 -12.98
CA GLN A 109 -4.58 -3.84 -12.53
C GLN A 109 -5.38 -4.74 -13.49
N GLN A 110 -6.06 -5.72 -12.90
CA GLN A 110 -6.92 -6.65 -13.62
C GLN A 110 -8.25 -5.98 -13.98
N ARG A 111 -9.01 -6.56 -14.93
CA ARG A 111 -10.29 -6.00 -15.42
C ARG A 111 -11.35 -5.83 -14.33
N ASP A 112 -11.30 -6.67 -13.29
CA ASP A 112 -12.15 -6.65 -12.10
C ASP A 112 -11.67 -5.65 -11.02
N GLY A 113 -10.64 -4.85 -11.32
CA GLY A 113 -10.02 -3.94 -10.36
C GLY A 113 -8.99 -4.60 -9.45
N TYR A 114 -8.83 -5.92 -9.50
CA TYR A 114 -7.93 -6.66 -8.62
C TYR A 114 -6.46 -6.31 -8.86
N LEU A 115 -5.73 -6.04 -7.78
CA LEU A 115 -4.33 -5.65 -7.83
C LEU A 115 -3.53 -6.38 -6.73
N ASN A 116 -2.82 -7.44 -7.11
CA ASN A 116 -1.86 -8.12 -6.24
C ASN A 116 -0.93 -8.99 -7.10
N VAL A 117 0.37 -8.77 -7.04
CA VAL A 117 1.32 -9.48 -7.92
C VAL A 117 1.34 -10.99 -7.61
N HIS A 118 1.33 -11.36 -6.34
CA HIS A 118 1.43 -12.77 -5.93
C HIS A 118 0.27 -13.62 -6.45
N TYR A 119 -0.98 -13.16 -6.29
CA TYR A 119 -2.16 -13.91 -6.76
C TYR A 119 -2.45 -13.75 -8.25
N THR A 120 -1.75 -12.84 -8.92
CA THR A 120 -1.85 -12.69 -10.38
C THR A 120 -0.83 -13.54 -11.11
N VAL A 121 0.38 -13.68 -10.58
CA VAL A 121 1.48 -14.40 -11.25
C VAL A 121 1.71 -15.79 -10.64
N VAL A 122 1.81 -15.89 -9.32
CA VAL A 122 2.29 -17.09 -8.61
C VAL A 122 1.14 -18.05 -8.28
N GLU A 123 0.06 -17.53 -7.69
CA GLU A 123 -1.09 -18.34 -7.25
C GLU A 123 -2.37 -17.97 -8.00
N GLN A 124 -2.36 -18.18 -9.32
CA GLN A 124 -3.52 -17.96 -10.18
C GLN A 124 -4.69 -18.84 -9.75
N GLY A 125 -5.91 -18.27 -9.75
CA GLY A 125 -7.14 -18.99 -9.40
C GLY A 125 -7.43 -19.11 -7.90
N LYS A 126 -6.48 -18.77 -7.02
CA LYS A 126 -6.70 -18.73 -5.56
C LYS A 126 -7.22 -17.38 -5.05
N ARG A 127 -7.93 -16.63 -5.91
CA ARG A 127 -8.57 -15.37 -5.50
C ARG A 127 -9.79 -15.73 -4.65
N TRP A 128 -9.81 -15.30 -3.38
CA TRP A 128 -11.00 -15.40 -2.51
C TRP A 128 -11.47 -16.83 -2.16
N THR A 129 -10.70 -17.86 -2.50
CA THR A 129 -11.17 -19.26 -2.46
C THR A 129 -11.19 -19.90 -1.08
N ASN A 130 -10.55 -19.32 -0.05
CA ASN A 130 -10.33 -20.03 1.20
C ASN A 130 -10.32 -19.12 2.44
N ILE A 131 -11.42 -18.40 2.63
CA ILE A 131 -11.59 -17.41 3.71
C ILE A 131 -11.96 -18.07 5.05
N ARG A 132 -12.48 -19.31 5.04
CA ARG A 132 -13.14 -19.96 6.19
C ARG A 132 -12.24 -20.88 7.02
N ASP A 133 -11.35 -21.66 6.42
CA ASP A 133 -10.66 -22.75 7.12
C ASP A 133 -9.28 -22.31 7.64
N MET A 134 -9.28 -21.52 8.73
CA MET A 134 -8.26 -21.25 9.78
C MET A 134 -6.72 -21.28 9.53
N HIS A 135 -6.21 -21.47 8.31
CA HIS A 135 -4.77 -21.35 7.98
C HIS A 135 -4.47 -20.17 7.03
N GLU A 136 -5.49 -19.59 6.39
CA GLU A 136 -5.39 -18.44 5.48
C GLU A 136 -5.85 -17.09 6.07
N LEU A 137 -6.16 -17.02 7.37
CA LEU A 137 -6.27 -15.73 8.08
C LEU A 137 -5.03 -14.88 7.79
N LYS A 138 -3.83 -15.49 7.79
CA LYS A 138 -2.57 -14.86 7.36
C LYS A 138 -2.62 -14.31 5.94
N LEU A 139 -2.98 -15.13 4.96
CA LEU A 139 -3.01 -14.74 3.53
C LEU A 139 -4.02 -13.61 3.26
N THR A 140 -5.16 -13.65 3.94
CA THR A 140 -6.16 -12.57 3.90
C THR A 140 -5.66 -11.31 4.61
N TRP A 141 -4.95 -11.42 5.75
CA TRP A 141 -4.27 -10.29 6.39
C TRP A 141 -3.29 -9.61 5.44
N TRP A 142 -2.50 -10.38 4.69
CA TRP A 142 -1.45 -9.83 3.84
C TRP A 142 -2.00 -9.10 2.62
N ARG A 143 -3.12 -9.56 2.04
CA ARG A 143 -3.82 -8.81 0.97
C ARG A 143 -4.29 -7.45 1.49
N ARG A 144 -4.88 -7.43 2.69
CA ARG A 144 -5.33 -6.19 3.33
C ARG A 144 -4.17 -5.26 3.66
N TYR A 145 -3.07 -5.82 4.16
CA TYR A 145 -1.83 -5.10 4.43
C TYR A 145 -1.22 -4.49 3.16
N ASN A 146 -1.16 -5.24 2.06
CA ASN A 146 -0.69 -4.69 0.78
C ASN A 146 -1.64 -3.60 0.29
N ALA A 147 -2.96 -3.81 0.43
CA ALA A 147 -3.97 -2.84 0.02
C ALA A 147 -3.88 -1.53 0.80
N GLY A 148 -3.74 -1.55 2.12
CA GLY A 148 -3.64 -0.29 2.87
C GLY A 148 -2.31 0.43 2.64
N HIS A 149 -1.18 -0.27 2.50
CA HIS A 149 0.07 0.42 2.09
C HIS A 149 -0.07 1.07 0.71
N LEU A 150 -0.76 0.44 -0.23
CA LEU A 150 -1.06 1.03 -1.53
C LEU A 150 -2.00 2.24 -1.41
N ILE A 151 -2.96 2.22 -0.50
CA ILE A 151 -3.82 3.37 -0.19
C ILE A 151 -2.99 4.55 0.34
N GLU A 152 -2.10 4.31 1.32
CA GLU A 152 -1.26 5.37 1.89
C GLU A 152 -0.34 5.98 0.83
N ALA A 153 0.26 5.13 -0.02
CA ALA A 153 1.05 5.55 -1.15
C ALA A 153 0.23 6.37 -2.16
N ALA A 154 -1.00 5.96 -2.46
CA ALA A 154 -1.90 6.68 -3.36
C ALA A 154 -2.27 8.07 -2.82
N ILE A 155 -2.51 8.19 -1.52
CA ILE A 155 -2.79 9.47 -0.86
C ILE A 155 -1.58 10.38 -0.94
N ALA A 156 -0.39 9.90 -0.55
CA ALA A 156 0.85 10.69 -0.62
C ALA A 156 1.18 11.11 -2.06
N HIS A 157 0.96 10.23 -3.04
CA HIS A 157 1.12 10.53 -4.47
C HIS A 157 0.16 11.62 -4.93
N LYS A 158 -1.12 11.53 -4.59
CA LYS A 158 -2.13 12.56 -4.92
C LYS A 158 -1.78 13.90 -4.27
N GLU A 159 -1.32 13.88 -3.03
CA GLU A 159 -0.89 15.09 -2.32
C GLU A 159 0.30 15.76 -2.98
N TYR A 160 1.28 15.00 -3.48
CA TYR A 160 2.45 15.57 -4.13
C TYR A 160 2.18 15.97 -5.59
N TYR A 161 1.72 15.04 -6.44
CA TYR A 161 1.55 15.26 -7.88
C TYR A 161 0.22 15.91 -8.29
N ARG A 162 -0.73 16.06 -7.35
CA ARG A 162 -2.06 16.66 -7.59
C ARG A 162 -2.85 15.97 -8.71
N ASN A 163 -2.68 14.66 -8.85
CA ASN A 163 -3.42 13.83 -9.80
C ASN A 163 -3.93 12.55 -9.11
N ASN A 164 -4.81 11.83 -9.79
CA ASN A 164 -5.42 10.59 -9.28
C ASN A 164 -4.88 9.33 -9.97
N ILE A 165 -3.71 9.41 -10.65
CA ILE A 165 -3.19 8.29 -11.48
C ILE A 165 -3.00 7.02 -10.66
N LEU A 166 -2.51 7.15 -9.42
CA LEU A 166 -2.42 6.02 -8.49
C LEU A 166 -3.71 5.81 -7.68
N LEU A 167 -4.45 6.88 -7.36
CA LEU A 167 -5.64 6.78 -6.50
C LEU A 167 -6.79 6.03 -7.16
N GLU A 168 -7.12 6.33 -8.42
CA GLU A 168 -8.25 5.71 -9.13
C GLU A 168 -8.12 4.18 -9.24
N PRO A 169 -6.96 3.61 -9.62
CA PRO A 169 -6.76 2.16 -9.57
C PRO A 169 -6.92 1.58 -8.16
N ILE A 170 -6.41 2.25 -7.14
CA ILE A 170 -6.52 1.74 -5.76
C ILE A 170 -7.95 1.79 -5.24
N GLU A 171 -8.75 2.80 -5.57
CA GLU A 171 -10.19 2.83 -5.26
C GLU A 171 -10.93 1.64 -5.88
N LYS A 172 -10.63 1.32 -7.15
CA LYS A 172 -11.17 0.13 -7.81
C LYS A 172 -10.70 -1.18 -7.19
N TYR A 173 -9.50 -1.22 -6.62
CA TYR A 173 -9.00 -2.39 -5.91
C TYR A 173 -9.67 -2.58 -4.55
N VAL A 174 -10.03 -1.48 -3.88
CA VAL A 174 -10.67 -1.49 -2.57
C VAL A 174 -12.14 -1.91 -2.64
N SER A 175 -12.89 -1.56 -3.69
CA SER A 175 -14.32 -1.92 -3.80
C SER A 175 -14.59 -3.43 -3.66
N PRO A 176 -13.91 -4.33 -4.41
CA PRO A 176 -14.09 -5.77 -4.25
C PRO A 176 -13.68 -6.30 -2.88
N ILE A 177 -12.69 -5.67 -2.23
CA ILE A 177 -12.30 -6.02 -0.85
C ILE A 177 -13.46 -5.69 0.08
N THR A 178 -14.01 -4.47 0.01
CA THR A 178 -15.14 -4.09 0.87
C THR A 178 -16.38 -4.94 0.60
N GLU A 179 -16.69 -5.26 -0.66
CA GLU A 179 -17.86 -6.08 -1.02
C GLU A 179 -17.78 -7.56 -0.57
N HIS A 180 -16.56 -8.13 -0.49
CA HIS A 180 -16.35 -9.50 -0.01
C HIS A 180 -16.29 -9.62 1.51
N PHE A 181 -16.18 -8.50 2.23
CA PHE A 181 -15.97 -8.48 3.68
C PHE A 181 -16.99 -7.61 4.43
N ASP A 182 -18.00 -7.06 3.76
CA ASP A 182 -19.14 -6.38 4.40
C ASP A 182 -20.02 -7.46 5.07
N PRO A 183 -20.37 -7.33 6.35
CA PRO A 183 -21.11 -8.37 7.07
C PRO A 183 -22.59 -8.42 6.64
N GLY A 184 -22.86 -8.90 5.42
CA GLY A 184 -24.14 -9.51 5.10
C GLY A 184 -24.32 -10.83 5.86
N GLU A 185 -25.57 -11.29 6.04
CA GLU A 185 -25.90 -12.49 6.85
C GLU A 185 -25.15 -13.77 6.42
N ASP A 186 -24.65 -13.82 5.18
CA ASP A 186 -23.96 -14.99 4.60
C ASP A 186 -22.43 -14.80 4.38
N GLN A 187 -21.81 -13.70 4.82
CA GLN A 187 -20.39 -13.44 4.58
C GLN A 187 -19.48 -13.69 5.79
N SER A 188 -18.29 -14.22 5.52
CA SER A 188 -17.29 -14.66 6.51
C SER A 188 -16.71 -13.49 7.31
N ARG A 189 -16.87 -13.53 8.64
CA ARG A 189 -16.28 -12.57 9.60
C ARG A 189 -14.77 -12.79 9.76
N GLY A 190 -13.99 -12.35 8.78
CA GLY A 190 -12.53 -12.28 8.84
C GLY A 190 -12.08 -10.87 9.22
N TYR A 191 -11.33 -10.72 10.32
CA TYR A 191 -10.86 -9.41 10.82
C TYR A 191 -9.59 -8.91 10.09
N SER A 192 -8.72 -8.09 10.67
CA SER A 192 -7.29 -8.05 10.30
C SER A 192 -6.45 -8.43 11.52
N GLY A 193 -5.38 -9.20 11.33
CA GLY A 193 -4.41 -9.56 12.39
C GLY A 193 -3.25 -8.58 12.43
N HIS A 194 -3.15 -7.75 11.39
CA HIS A 194 -2.29 -6.60 11.33
C HIS A 194 -3.15 -5.39 10.95
N SER A 195 -3.45 -4.54 11.94
CA SER A 195 -4.24 -3.33 11.71
C SER A 195 -3.47 -2.39 10.80
N GLU A 196 -3.95 -2.18 9.57
CA GLU A 196 -3.30 -1.33 8.57
C GLU A 196 -4.35 -0.83 7.59
N ILE A 197 -5.10 -1.73 6.94
CA ILE A 197 -6.18 -1.37 6.03
C ILE A 197 -7.24 -0.49 6.70
N GLU A 198 -7.51 -0.69 7.99
CA GLU A 198 -8.52 0.08 8.74
C GLU A 198 -8.14 1.56 8.84
N LEU A 199 -6.87 1.84 9.13
CA LEU A 199 -6.36 3.21 9.20
C LEU A 199 -6.34 3.84 7.80
N SER A 200 -5.86 3.09 6.83
CA SER A 200 -5.69 3.55 5.45
C SER A 200 -7.05 3.83 4.80
N LEU A 201 -8.09 3.02 5.06
CA LEU A 201 -9.46 3.29 4.64
C LEU A 201 -10.03 4.58 5.24
N PHE A 202 -9.73 4.86 6.51
CA PHE A 202 -10.15 6.11 7.14
C PHE A 202 -9.45 7.32 6.50
N ARG A 203 -8.15 7.20 6.21
CA ARG A 203 -7.39 8.24 5.49
C ARG A 203 -7.88 8.40 4.05
N LEU A 204 -8.24 7.31 3.36
CA LEU A 204 -8.81 7.33 2.02
C LEU A 204 -10.14 8.08 1.99
N TYR A 205 -11.04 7.78 2.94
CA TYR A 205 -12.31 8.47 3.07
C TYR A 205 -12.14 9.99 3.21
N ALA A 206 -11.18 10.43 4.03
CA ALA A 206 -10.83 11.83 4.18
C ALA A 206 -10.23 12.45 2.90
N ALA A 207 -9.39 11.69 2.15
CA ALA A 207 -8.70 12.17 0.95
C ALA A 207 -9.55 12.14 -0.34
N ALA A 208 -10.56 11.26 -0.40
CA ALA A 208 -11.51 11.12 -1.51
C ALA A 208 -12.68 12.11 -1.41
N GLY A 209 -12.86 12.79 -0.27
CA GLY A 209 -13.89 13.82 -0.09
C GLY A 209 -15.31 13.26 0.05
N ASN A 210 -15.48 12.11 0.74
CA ASN A 210 -16.76 11.44 1.01
C ASN A 210 -17.53 10.85 -0.20
N THR A 211 -16.96 10.73 -1.40
CA THR A 211 -17.76 10.48 -2.62
C THR A 211 -17.98 9.02 -3.06
N GLY A 212 -17.62 7.99 -2.29
CA GLY A 212 -18.00 6.64 -2.75
C GLY A 212 -17.51 5.43 -1.98
N VAL A 213 -16.50 5.57 -1.11
CA VAL A 213 -16.13 4.46 -0.22
C VAL A 213 -17.22 4.34 0.83
N ARG A 214 -18.18 3.44 0.61
CA ARG A 214 -19.04 2.95 1.68
C ARG A 214 -18.09 2.32 2.69
N LEU A 215 -17.83 3.05 3.79
CA LEU A 215 -17.37 2.47 5.05
C LEU A 215 -18.51 1.59 5.58
N GLY A 216 -18.91 0.57 4.81
CA GLY A 216 -19.81 -0.46 5.25
C GLY A 216 -19.10 -1.14 6.39
N THR A 217 -19.51 -0.81 7.62
CA THR A 217 -19.57 -1.72 8.77
C THR A 217 -18.43 -2.73 8.94
N VAL A 218 -17.18 -2.40 8.56
CA VAL A 218 -15.98 -3.12 9.02
C VAL A 218 -15.82 -2.93 10.53
N PHE A 219 -16.54 -1.95 11.10
CA PHE A 219 -16.51 -1.53 12.49
C PHE A 219 -17.89 -1.69 13.14
N SER A 220 -18.33 -2.91 13.42
CA SER A 220 -19.29 -3.12 14.51
C SER A 220 -18.98 -4.40 15.29
N ASP A 221 -18.40 -4.15 16.47
CA ASP A 221 -18.47 -4.91 17.70
C ASP A 221 -17.49 -6.08 17.92
N GLY A 222 -16.27 -5.72 18.35
CA GLY A 222 -15.37 -6.58 19.13
C GLY A 222 -15.49 -6.35 20.64
N THR A 223 -16.53 -5.67 21.12
CA THR A 223 -16.74 -5.32 22.52
C THR A 223 -18.13 -5.77 22.98
N ARG A 224 -18.39 -7.08 22.93
CA ARG A 224 -19.36 -7.67 23.85
C ARG A 224 -18.62 -8.18 25.08
N GLU A 225 -18.89 -7.48 26.17
CA GLU A 225 -18.64 -7.87 27.54
C GLU A 225 -18.94 -9.36 27.76
N TYR A 226 -18.03 -10.05 28.45
CA TYR A 226 -18.35 -11.24 29.24
C TYR A 226 -18.64 -10.81 30.67
#